data_AF-B9TFK5-F1
#
_entry.id   AF-B9TFK5-F1
#
_cell.length_a   1.000
_cell.length_b   1.000
_cell.length_c   1.000
_cell.angle_alpha   90.00
_cell.angle_beta   90.00
_cell.angle_gamma   90.00
#
_symmetry.space_group_name_H-M   'P 1'
#
loop_
_entity.id
_entity.type
_entity.pdbx_description
1 polymer ?
#
loop_
_entity_poly.entity_id
_entity_poly.type
_entity_poly.pdbx_seq_one_letter_code
_entity_poly.pdbx_strand_id
1 'polypeptide(L)'
;MVAYTTANPKHSEYHYTDVPFQLAHYEDHGVGTTDHDIVQTLKQCIAVLQGKGNATTNPHNFTPRQALLMLTHLTGDIAQPLHVGEGYVGKNGGFVVPTQKQLDDKEAFATQGGNNLQLDDIKLTAKSSELIPAAAPDDSKPAAPARTPQATRAFHSYWDTTVVNYAFRRIGARTPEQFAQMVSAGNPVVAPNSGDPVTWPYAWADQTLVVAKLAYADVVPGPMAQQI
;
A
#
# COMPACT_ATOMS: atom_id res chain seq x y z
N MET A 1 9.68 20.69 2.57
CA MET A 1 8.96 19.92 1.54
C MET A 1 9.43 20.30 0.14
N VAL A 2 9.32 21.56 -0.30
CA VAL A 2 9.73 21.98 -1.66
C VAL A 2 11.13 21.52 -2.08
N ALA A 3 12.17 21.75 -1.27
CA ALA A 3 13.53 21.32 -1.61
C ALA A 3 13.66 19.78 -1.77
N TYR A 4 12.91 19.00 -0.99
CA TYR A 4 12.90 17.55 -1.11
C TYR A 4 12.22 17.12 -2.41
N THR A 5 11.02 17.61 -2.68
CA THR A 5 10.24 17.23 -3.88
C THR A 5 10.90 17.72 -5.17
N THR A 6 11.57 18.88 -5.15
CA THR A 6 12.37 19.36 -6.29
C THR A 6 13.59 18.46 -6.54
N ALA A 7 14.28 18.00 -5.50
CA ALA A 7 15.42 17.09 -5.64
C ALA A 7 14.99 15.64 -5.98
N ASN A 8 13.74 15.28 -5.70
CA ASN A 8 13.17 13.94 -5.85
C ASN A 8 11.86 13.99 -6.64
N PRO A 9 11.88 14.30 -7.94
CA PRO A 9 10.66 14.48 -8.72
C PRO A 9 9.81 13.20 -8.83
N LYS A 10 10.42 12.02 -8.63
CA LYS A 10 9.73 10.72 -8.60
C LYS A 10 9.25 10.32 -7.21
N HIS A 11 9.25 11.23 -6.23
CA HIS A 11 8.96 10.86 -4.85
C HIS A 11 7.61 10.16 -4.65
N SER A 12 6.64 10.34 -5.54
CA SER A 12 5.37 9.62 -5.51
C SER A 12 5.51 8.12 -5.81
N GLU A 13 6.52 7.72 -6.58
CA GLU A 13 6.78 6.31 -6.96
C GLU A 13 7.52 5.53 -5.85
N TYR A 14 8.03 6.22 -4.83
CA TYR A 14 8.80 5.59 -3.74
C TYR A 14 7.91 4.83 -2.73
N HIS A 15 6.59 4.94 -2.87
CA HIS A 15 5.60 4.50 -1.88
C HIS A 15 5.00 3.13 -2.19
N TYR A 16 5.33 2.55 -3.33
CA TYR A 16 4.79 1.27 -3.76
C TYR A 16 5.77 0.53 -4.66
N THR A 17 5.42 -0.71 -4.99
CA THR A 17 5.94 -1.51 -6.10
C THR A 17 4.76 -2.25 -6.72
N ASP A 18 4.81 -2.53 -8.02
CA ASP A 18 3.67 -3.08 -8.76
C ASP A 18 3.86 -4.59 -9.05
N VAL A 19 4.33 -5.36 -8.07
CA VAL A 19 4.57 -6.80 -8.28
C VAL A 19 3.25 -7.52 -8.52
N PRO A 20 3.08 -8.34 -9.58
CA PRO A 20 1.85 -9.09 -9.80
C PRO A 20 1.46 -9.88 -8.53
N PHE A 21 0.27 -9.61 -7.99
CA PHE A 21 -0.11 -10.09 -6.65
C PHE A 21 -0.10 -11.63 -6.53
N GLN A 22 -0.18 -12.35 -7.65
CA GLN A 22 -0.14 -13.81 -7.67
C GLN A 22 1.26 -14.36 -7.37
N LEU A 23 2.33 -13.58 -7.54
CA LEU A 23 3.70 -13.99 -7.27
C LEU A 23 3.95 -14.15 -5.77
N ALA A 24 4.91 -15.00 -5.42
CA ALA A 24 5.29 -15.26 -4.02
C ALA A 24 6.38 -14.29 -3.53
N HIS A 25 7.16 -13.74 -4.45
CA HIS A 25 8.37 -12.99 -4.12
C HIS A 25 8.46 -11.68 -4.89
N TYR A 26 8.99 -10.68 -4.22
CA TYR A 26 9.57 -9.52 -4.88
C TYR A 26 10.93 -9.90 -5.49
N GLU A 27 11.18 -9.48 -6.73
CA GLU A 27 12.45 -9.69 -7.41
C GLU A 27 12.94 -8.38 -8.04
N ASP A 28 14.20 -8.01 -7.81
CA ASP A 28 14.82 -6.86 -8.46
C ASP A 28 14.71 -7.00 -9.98
N HIS A 29 14.23 -5.95 -10.65
CA HIS A 29 13.98 -5.92 -12.11
C HIS A 29 12.93 -6.94 -12.60
N GLY A 30 12.16 -7.53 -11.69
CA GLY A 30 10.94 -8.25 -12.01
C GLY A 30 9.85 -7.34 -12.56
N VAL A 31 8.81 -7.94 -13.14
CA VAL A 31 7.65 -7.20 -13.68
C VAL A 31 7.03 -6.32 -12.60
N GLY A 32 6.86 -5.03 -12.91
CA GLY A 32 6.28 -4.03 -12.00
C GLY A 32 7.22 -3.47 -10.93
N THR A 33 8.47 -3.94 -10.86
CA THR A 33 9.48 -3.39 -9.95
C THR A 33 10.31 -2.30 -10.63
N THR A 34 10.89 -1.40 -9.83
CA THR A 34 11.79 -0.35 -10.33
C THR A 34 12.96 -0.11 -9.38
N ASP A 35 14.02 0.52 -9.87
CA ASP A 35 15.22 0.83 -9.07
C ASP A 35 14.97 1.85 -7.94
N HIS A 36 13.77 2.44 -7.89
CA HIS A 36 13.38 3.47 -6.92
C HIS A 36 12.04 3.16 -6.24
N ASP A 37 11.53 1.94 -6.36
CA ASP A 37 10.29 1.53 -5.70
C ASP A 37 10.44 1.48 -4.16
N ILE A 38 9.35 1.12 -3.46
CA ILE A 38 9.33 1.10 -2.00
C ILE A 38 10.42 0.22 -1.38
N VAL A 39 10.74 -0.93 -1.97
CA VAL A 39 11.78 -1.85 -1.46
C VAL A 39 13.14 -1.18 -1.58
N GLN A 40 13.46 -0.63 -2.75
CA GLN A 40 14.74 0.05 -2.97
C GLN A 40 14.88 1.33 -2.13
N THR A 41 13.80 2.10 -1.98
CA THR A 41 13.82 3.33 -1.17
C THR A 41 14.00 3.02 0.32
N LEU A 42 13.35 1.97 0.84
CA LEU A 42 13.56 1.51 2.21
C LEU A 42 15.01 1.08 2.45
N LYS A 43 15.59 0.29 1.54
CA LYS A 43 17.01 -0.13 1.59
C LYS A 43 17.94 1.07 1.73
N GLN A 44 17.72 2.08 0.91
CA GLN A 44 18.47 3.32 0.93
C GLN A 44 18.33 4.07 2.26
N CYS A 45 17.10 4.21 2.78
CA CYS A 45 16.86 4.87 4.06
C CYS A 45 17.62 4.16 5.20
N ILE A 46 17.59 2.83 5.22
CA ILE A 46 18.32 2.00 6.19
C ILE A 46 19.83 2.23 6.05
N ALA A 47 20.37 2.20 4.82
CA ALA A 47 21.79 2.45 4.59
C ALA A 47 22.24 3.84 5.08
N VAL A 48 21.45 4.88 4.83
CA VAL A 48 21.71 6.24 5.31
C VAL A 48 21.73 6.30 6.84
N LEU A 49 20.74 5.69 7.51
CA LEU A 49 20.64 5.71 8.96
C LEU A 49 21.71 4.85 9.66
N GLN A 50 22.25 3.85 8.98
CA GLN A 50 23.43 3.10 9.43
C GLN A 50 24.75 3.84 9.18
N GLY A 51 24.74 5.05 8.59
CA GLY A 51 25.95 5.79 8.23
C GLY A 51 26.70 5.19 7.03
N LYS A 52 26.05 4.32 6.25
CA LYS A 52 26.60 3.64 5.07
C LYS A 52 26.14 4.26 3.74
N GLY A 53 25.50 5.43 3.79
CA GLY A 53 25.04 6.16 2.61
C GLY A 53 26.20 6.67 1.75
N ASN A 54 26.18 6.37 0.46
CA ASN A 54 27.10 6.89 -0.57
C ASN A 54 26.36 7.09 -1.89
N ALA A 55 27.06 7.45 -2.98
CA ALA A 55 26.41 7.69 -4.28
C ALA A 55 25.65 6.47 -4.82
N THR A 56 26.04 5.25 -4.46
CA THR A 56 25.38 3.99 -4.86
C THR A 56 24.23 3.62 -3.93
N THR A 57 24.41 3.73 -2.61
CA THR A 57 23.40 3.33 -1.61
C THR A 57 22.43 4.44 -1.22
N ASN A 58 22.69 5.67 -1.65
CA ASN A 58 21.87 6.85 -1.42
C ASN A 58 21.75 7.74 -2.68
N PRO A 59 21.26 7.20 -3.82
CA PRO A 59 21.18 7.94 -5.09
C PRO A 59 20.26 9.17 -5.00
N HIS A 60 19.25 9.14 -4.14
CA HIS A 60 18.34 10.27 -3.86
C HIS A 60 18.93 11.35 -2.94
N ASN A 61 20.15 11.14 -2.42
CA ASN A 61 20.84 12.06 -1.51
C ASN A 61 20.00 12.43 -0.27
N PHE A 62 19.34 11.44 0.34
CA PHE A 62 18.61 11.66 1.57
C PHE A 62 19.58 12.02 2.70
N THR A 63 19.23 13.07 3.44
CA THR A 63 19.80 13.34 4.76
C THR A 63 19.29 12.32 5.77
N PRO A 64 19.98 12.09 6.91
CA PRO A 64 19.48 11.21 7.96
C PRO A 64 18.06 11.55 8.45
N ARG A 65 17.72 12.85 8.51
CA ARG A 65 16.36 13.29 8.85
C ARG A 65 15.32 12.86 7.81
N GLN A 66 15.62 13.01 6.52
CA GLN A 66 14.72 12.56 5.45
C GLN A 66 14.59 11.05 5.46
N ALA A 67 15.71 10.32 5.60
CA ALA A 67 15.72 8.87 5.66
C ALA A 67 14.88 8.34 6.84
N LEU A 68 14.93 8.98 8.01
CA LEU A 68 14.10 8.58 9.16
C LEU A 68 12.60 8.78 8.89
N LEU A 69 12.23 9.93 8.31
CA LEU A 69 10.82 10.23 7.98
C LEU A 69 10.29 9.25 6.92
N MET A 70 11.09 9.00 5.87
CA MET A 70 10.74 8.05 4.81
C MET A 70 10.67 6.62 5.35
N LEU A 71 11.66 6.15 6.11
CA LEU A 71 11.64 4.81 6.70
C LEU A 71 10.38 4.60 7.55
N THR A 72 10.03 5.58 8.39
CA THR A 72 8.83 5.51 9.25
C THR A 72 7.54 5.39 8.42
N HIS A 73 7.42 6.22 7.39
CA HIS A 73 6.24 6.23 6.53
C HIS A 73 6.14 4.97 5.67
N LEU A 74 7.23 4.61 4.98
CA LEU A 74 7.28 3.49 4.06
C LEU A 74 7.18 2.13 4.74
N THR A 75 7.54 2.03 6.03
CA THR A 75 7.25 0.80 6.81
C THR A 75 5.74 0.59 6.98
N GLY A 76 4.95 1.67 7.02
CA GLY A 76 3.50 1.60 6.97
C GLY A 76 2.98 1.23 5.58
N ASP A 77 3.47 1.93 4.56
CA ASP A 77 3.06 1.71 3.17
C ASP A 77 3.35 0.28 2.70
N ILE A 78 4.54 -0.29 2.98
CA ILE A 78 4.88 -1.64 2.53
C ILE A 78 4.01 -2.72 3.19
N ALA A 79 3.37 -2.42 4.33
CA ALA A 79 2.42 -3.33 4.97
C ALA A 79 1.00 -3.25 4.36
N GLN A 80 0.74 -2.25 3.50
CA GLN A 80 -0.51 -2.10 2.76
C GLN A 80 -0.48 -3.04 1.54
N PRO A 81 -1.36 -4.06 1.45
CA PRO A 81 -1.32 -5.09 0.42
C PRO A 81 -1.22 -4.59 -1.03
N LEU A 82 -1.92 -3.50 -1.35
CA LEU A 82 -2.02 -2.89 -2.67
C LEU A 82 -0.92 -1.87 -2.97
N HIS A 83 -0.01 -1.60 -2.03
CA HIS A 83 1.25 -0.90 -2.31
C HIS A 83 2.35 -1.86 -2.78
N VAL A 84 2.12 -3.18 -2.73
CA VAL A 84 3.09 -4.18 -3.16
C VAL A 84 2.50 -5.10 -4.23
N GLY A 85 1.26 -5.57 -4.01
CA GLY A 85 0.57 -6.47 -4.94
C GLY A 85 -0.28 -5.73 -5.95
N GLU A 86 0.09 -5.85 -7.22
CA GLU A 86 -0.60 -5.25 -8.35
C GLU A 86 -1.53 -6.23 -9.06
N GLY A 87 -2.76 -5.80 -9.29
CA GLY A 87 -3.77 -6.52 -10.08
C GLY A 87 -3.69 -6.18 -11.55
N TYR A 88 -2.83 -6.86 -12.33
CA TYR A 88 -2.82 -6.67 -13.78
C TYR A 88 -4.03 -7.31 -14.45
N VAL A 89 -4.74 -6.53 -15.27
CA VAL A 89 -5.93 -6.99 -16.01
C VAL A 89 -5.57 -7.25 -17.47
N GLY A 90 -5.81 -8.47 -17.94
CA GLY A 90 -5.63 -8.85 -19.34
C GLY A 90 -6.80 -8.40 -20.23
N LYS A 91 -6.61 -8.46 -21.55
CA LYS A 91 -7.68 -8.17 -22.54
C LYS A 91 -8.96 -9.00 -22.38
N ASN A 92 -8.88 -10.15 -21.71
CA ASN A 92 -10.03 -11.00 -21.38
C ASN A 92 -10.83 -10.51 -20.17
N GLY A 93 -10.42 -9.42 -19.52
CA GLY A 93 -11.05 -8.87 -18.32
C GLY A 93 -10.71 -9.61 -17.03
N GLY A 94 -9.82 -10.60 -17.05
CA GLY A 94 -9.36 -11.32 -15.87
C GLY A 94 -8.03 -10.79 -15.35
N PHE A 95 -7.73 -11.07 -14.08
CA PHE A 95 -6.39 -10.87 -13.55
C PHE A 95 -5.40 -11.85 -14.20
N VAL A 96 -4.22 -11.36 -14.54
CA VAL A 96 -3.14 -12.13 -15.19
C VAL A 96 -1.80 -11.85 -14.50
N VAL A 97 -0.82 -12.72 -14.72
CA VAL A 97 0.60 -12.45 -14.42
C VAL A 97 1.27 -12.13 -15.75
N PRO A 98 1.49 -10.86 -16.09
CA PRO A 98 2.06 -10.51 -17.39
C PRO A 98 3.58 -10.67 -17.39
N THR A 99 4.14 -10.87 -18.58
CA THR A 99 5.55 -10.59 -18.86
C THR A 99 5.76 -9.11 -19.15
N GLN A 100 7.00 -8.61 -19.06
CA GLN A 100 7.29 -7.22 -19.43
C GLN A 100 6.87 -6.91 -20.87
N LYS A 101 7.14 -7.82 -21.80
CA LYS A 101 6.71 -7.68 -23.21
C LYS A 101 5.19 -7.49 -23.34
N GLN A 102 4.39 -8.20 -22.54
CA GLN A 102 2.93 -8.05 -22.58
C GLN A 102 2.45 -6.70 -22.05
N LEU A 103 3.19 -6.09 -21.13
CA LEU A 103 2.93 -4.71 -20.70
C LEU A 103 3.30 -3.71 -21.80
N ASP A 104 4.47 -3.89 -22.41
CA ASP A 104 4.96 -3.04 -23.50
C ASP A 104 4.03 -3.08 -24.73
N ASP A 105 3.55 -4.28 -25.06
CA ASP A 105 2.60 -4.53 -26.15
C ASP A 105 1.13 -4.20 -25.78
N LYS A 106 0.89 -3.72 -24.56
CA LYS A 106 -0.46 -3.36 -24.04
C LYS A 106 -1.46 -4.51 -24.12
N GLU A 107 -1.01 -5.71 -23.76
CA GLU A 107 -1.84 -6.92 -23.64
C GLU A 107 -2.40 -7.12 -22.23
N ALA A 108 -1.77 -6.50 -21.23
CA ALA A 108 -2.25 -6.39 -19.87
C ALA A 108 -2.02 -4.96 -19.35
N PHE A 109 -2.84 -4.56 -18.37
CA PHE A 109 -2.86 -3.21 -17.85
C PHE A 109 -2.79 -3.23 -16.33
N ALA A 110 -1.92 -2.40 -15.76
CA ALA A 110 -1.92 -2.16 -14.32
C ALA A 110 -3.21 -1.42 -13.92
N THR A 111 -3.83 -1.91 -12.85
CA THR A 111 -4.83 -1.21 -12.06
C THR A 111 -4.28 -0.11 -11.16
N GLN A 112 -2.96 0.07 -11.09
CA GLN A 112 -2.27 1.10 -10.31
C GLN A 112 -2.56 0.97 -8.81
N GLY A 113 -2.11 -0.12 -8.19
CA GLY A 113 -2.42 -0.51 -6.83
C GLY A 113 -3.93 -0.69 -6.60
N GLY A 114 -4.70 -1.09 -7.60
CA GLY A 114 -6.16 -1.14 -7.52
C GLY A 114 -6.86 0.22 -7.55
N ASN A 115 -6.18 1.34 -7.83
CA ASN A 115 -6.84 2.64 -7.99
C ASN A 115 -7.86 2.66 -9.15
N ASN A 116 -7.61 1.86 -10.18
CA ASN A 116 -8.49 1.73 -11.34
C ASN A 116 -9.60 0.68 -11.15
N LEU A 117 -9.65 0.00 -10.00
CA LEU A 117 -10.74 -0.90 -9.63
C LEU A 117 -11.77 -0.15 -8.79
N GLN A 118 -12.91 0.16 -9.39
CA GLN A 118 -13.97 0.97 -8.75
C GLN A 118 -15.00 0.06 -8.08
N LEU A 119 -15.07 0.09 -6.76
CA LEU A 119 -16.08 -0.59 -5.95
C LEU A 119 -17.38 0.21 -5.89
N ASP A 120 -18.52 -0.47 -5.85
CA ASP A 120 -19.84 0.12 -5.59
C ASP A 120 -19.93 0.54 -4.10
N ASP A 121 -19.80 1.84 -3.83
CA ASP A 121 -19.66 2.35 -2.46
C ASP A 121 -20.99 2.27 -1.67
N ILE A 122 -22.11 2.36 -2.38
CA ILE A 122 -23.45 2.24 -1.79
C ILE A 122 -23.65 0.82 -1.26
N LYS A 123 -23.39 -0.19 -2.11
CA LYS A 123 -23.50 -1.60 -1.68
C LYS A 123 -22.48 -1.95 -0.60
N LEU A 124 -21.25 -1.45 -0.71
CA LEU A 124 -20.22 -1.65 0.28
C LEU A 124 -20.64 -1.09 1.65
N THR A 125 -21.14 0.14 1.69
CA THR A 125 -21.59 0.80 2.92
C THR A 125 -22.79 0.08 3.55
N ALA A 126 -23.76 -0.33 2.73
CA ALA A 126 -24.93 -1.09 3.19
C ALA A 126 -24.49 -2.41 3.87
N LYS A 127 -23.69 -3.23 3.17
CA LYS A 127 -23.18 -4.50 3.70
C LYS A 127 -22.32 -4.33 4.95
N SER A 128 -21.47 -3.31 4.98
CA SER A 128 -20.58 -3.08 6.12
C SER A 128 -21.34 -2.62 7.37
N SER A 129 -22.45 -1.89 7.20
CA SER A 129 -23.29 -1.45 8.30
C SER A 129 -24.02 -2.61 9.01
N GLU A 130 -24.22 -3.72 8.31
CA GLU A 130 -24.78 -4.96 8.90
C GLU A 130 -23.76 -5.68 9.80
N LEU A 131 -22.46 -5.52 9.54
CA LEU A 131 -21.39 -6.28 10.19
C LEU A 131 -20.61 -5.47 11.24
N ILE A 132 -20.56 -4.15 11.09
CA ILE A 132 -19.67 -3.27 11.86
C ILE A 132 -20.51 -2.15 12.50
N PRO A 133 -20.62 -2.12 13.83
CA PRO A 133 -21.38 -1.09 14.54
C PRO A 133 -20.91 0.32 14.20
N ALA A 134 -21.84 1.28 14.09
CA ALA A 134 -21.52 2.70 13.84
C ALA A 134 -20.43 3.20 14.80
N ALA A 135 -19.57 4.10 14.30
CA ALA A 135 -18.63 4.77 15.20
C ALA A 135 -19.42 5.49 16.29
N ALA A 136 -19.00 5.31 17.54
CA ALA A 136 -19.57 6.09 18.64
C ALA A 136 -19.32 7.58 18.37
N PRO A 137 -20.24 8.48 18.75
CA PRO A 137 -20.01 9.91 18.65
C PRO A 137 -18.70 10.29 19.33
N ASP A 138 -17.89 11.09 18.63
CA ASP A 138 -16.71 11.73 19.19
C ASP A 138 -17.03 13.20 19.42
N ASP A 139 -17.53 13.51 20.62
CA ASP A 139 -17.93 14.86 21.01
C ASP A 139 -16.75 15.85 21.05
N SER A 140 -15.50 15.36 20.93
CA SER A 140 -14.30 16.19 20.90
C SER A 140 -13.94 16.71 19.50
N LYS A 141 -14.58 16.19 18.45
CA LYS A 141 -14.35 16.63 17.06
C LYS A 141 -15.61 17.32 16.50
N PRO A 142 -15.45 18.45 15.79
CA PRO A 142 -16.54 18.97 14.98
C PRO A 142 -17.00 17.87 14.02
N ALA A 143 -18.32 17.74 13.84
CA ALA A 143 -18.86 16.85 12.82
C ALA A 143 -18.14 17.13 11.50
N ALA A 144 -17.47 16.12 10.94
CA ALA A 144 -16.86 16.26 9.63
C ALA A 144 -17.96 16.68 8.64
N PRO A 145 -17.68 17.62 7.72
CA PRO A 145 -18.64 17.99 6.70
C PRO A 145 -19.08 16.72 5.97
N ALA A 146 -20.39 16.58 5.75
CA ALA A 146 -20.94 15.44 5.04
C ALA A 146 -20.23 15.32 3.69
N ARG A 147 -19.43 14.27 3.52
CA ARG A 147 -18.77 14.00 2.25
C ARG A 147 -19.86 13.78 1.21
N THR A 148 -19.75 14.42 0.05
CA THR A 148 -20.66 14.17 -1.07
C THR A 148 -20.71 12.66 -1.30
N PRO A 149 -21.90 12.04 -1.32
CA PRO A 149 -22.02 10.62 -1.58
C PRO A 149 -21.33 10.28 -2.90
N GLN A 150 -20.33 9.39 -2.86
CA GLN A 150 -19.69 8.89 -4.07
C GLN A 150 -20.40 7.60 -4.48
N ALA A 151 -20.68 7.45 -5.77
CA ALA A 151 -21.25 6.20 -6.29
C ALA A 151 -20.21 5.06 -6.24
N THR A 152 -18.93 5.39 -6.40
CA THR A 152 -17.84 4.43 -6.37
C THR A 152 -16.69 4.85 -5.45
N ARG A 153 -15.90 3.87 -5.01
CA ARG A 153 -14.64 4.06 -4.30
C ARG A 153 -13.56 3.20 -4.93
N ALA A 154 -12.38 3.75 -5.16
CA ALA A 154 -11.22 2.98 -5.60
C ALA A 154 -10.88 1.87 -4.58
N PHE A 155 -10.55 0.67 -5.07
CA PHE A 155 -10.17 -0.46 -4.24
C PHE A 155 -8.96 -0.14 -3.36
N HIS A 156 -8.01 0.63 -3.89
CA HIS A 156 -6.88 1.17 -3.13
C HIS A 156 -7.34 1.97 -1.90
N SER A 157 -8.16 3.01 -2.12
CA SER A 157 -8.66 3.87 -1.04
C SER A 157 -9.52 3.12 -0.03
N TYR A 158 -10.22 2.06 -0.46
CA TYR A 158 -10.93 1.16 0.45
C TYR A 158 -9.98 0.51 1.46
N TRP A 159 -8.83 -0.01 1.02
CA TRP A 159 -7.81 -0.57 1.92
C TRP A 159 -7.12 0.48 2.79
N ASP A 160 -6.70 1.61 2.22
CA ASP A 160 -6.01 2.67 2.96
C ASP A 160 -6.84 3.24 4.10
N THR A 161 -8.15 3.35 3.89
CA THR A 161 -9.00 4.15 4.78
C THR A 161 -10.18 3.38 5.35
N THR A 162 -10.93 2.65 4.52
CA THR A 162 -12.19 2.06 4.96
C THR A 162 -11.94 0.86 5.87
N VAL A 163 -11.05 -0.04 5.46
CA VAL A 163 -10.65 -1.22 6.25
C VAL A 163 -10.04 -0.80 7.59
N VAL A 164 -9.19 0.23 7.61
CA VAL A 164 -8.57 0.76 8.84
C VAL A 164 -9.63 1.30 9.81
N ASN A 165 -10.56 2.13 9.32
CA ASN A 165 -11.67 2.64 10.14
C ASN A 165 -12.56 1.51 10.70
N TYR A 166 -12.75 0.46 9.92
CA TYR A 166 -13.49 -0.73 10.32
C TYR A 166 -12.76 -1.52 11.42
N ALA A 167 -11.44 -1.67 11.30
CA ALA A 167 -10.62 -2.28 12.34
C ALA A 167 -10.69 -1.49 13.66
N PHE A 168 -10.63 -0.16 13.60
CA PHE A 168 -10.78 0.72 14.78
C PHE A 168 -12.12 0.51 15.46
N ARG A 169 -13.22 0.59 14.69
CA ARG A 169 -14.59 0.39 15.19
C ARG A 169 -14.78 -0.99 15.82
N ARG A 170 -14.24 -2.03 15.21
CA ARG A 170 -14.39 -3.42 15.68
C ARG A 170 -13.77 -3.65 17.06
N ILE A 171 -12.67 -2.97 17.39
CA ILE A 171 -12.01 -3.09 18.70
C ILE A 171 -12.35 -1.93 19.65
N GLY A 172 -13.20 -0.99 19.23
CA GLY A 172 -13.59 0.17 20.02
C GLY A 172 -12.52 1.26 20.15
N ALA A 173 -11.50 1.26 19.26
CA ALA A 173 -10.50 2.32 19.22
C ALA A 173 -11.04 3.57 18.52
N ARG A 174 -10.71 4.75 19.06
CA ARG A 174 -11.14 6.07 18.57
C ARG A 174 -10.00 6.90 17.98
N THR A 175 -8.76 6.59 18.35
CA THR A 175 -7.56 7.27 17.84
C THR A 175 -6.50 6.25 17.42
N PRO A 176 -5.55 6.62 16.53
CA PRO A 176 -4.44 5.76 16.18
C PRO A 176 -3.62 5.31 17.39
N GLU A 177 -3.42 6.20 18.37
CA GLU A 177 -2.70 5.88 19.62
C GLU A 177 -3.43 4.82 20.42
N GLN A 178 -4.76 4.94 20.57
CA GLN A 178 -5.57 3.95 21.28
C GLN A 178 -5.56 2.61 20.54
N PHE A 179 -5.67 2.61 19.21
CA PHE A 179 -5.58 1.40 18.40
C PHE A 179 -4.24 0.70 18.61
N ALA A 180 -3.12 1.45 18.53
CA ALA A 180 -1.78 0.93 18.73
C ALA A 180 -1.59 0.35 20.13
N GLN A 181 -2.09 1.03 21.17
CA GLN A 181 -2.07 0.53 22.55
C GLN A 181 -2.86 -0.78 22.71
N MET A 182 -4.07 -0.84 22.17
CA MET A 182 -4.93 -2.03 22.24
C MET A 182 -4.32 -3.22 21.50
N VAL A 183 -3.82 -3.02 20.28
CA VAL A 183 -3.16 -4.07 19.49
C VAL A 183 -1.91 -4.56 20.21
N SER A 184 -1.09 -3.65 20.75
CA SER A 184 0.12 -4.03 21.50
C SER A 184 -0.21 -4.80 22.78
N ALA A 185 -1.25 -4.39 23.52
CA ALA A 185 -1.70 -5.09 24.72
C ALA A 185 -2.20 -6.51 24.44
N GLY A 186 -2.60 -6.79 23.20
CA GLY A 186 -2.94 -8.13 22.72
C GLY A 186 -1.73 -9.08 22.58
N ASN A 187 -0.50 -8.60 22.79
CA ASN A 187 0.75 -9.34 22.64
C ASN A 187 0.80 -10.13 21.31
N PRO A 188 0.70 -9.45 20.16
CA PRO A 188 0.66 -10.11 18.87
C PRO A 188 1.95 -10.90 18.65
N VAL A 189 1.82 -12.08 18.06
CA VAL A 189 2.99 -12.86 17.64
C VAL A 189 3.56 -12.19 16.39
N VAL A 190 4.67 -11.48 16.55
CA VAL A 190 5.40 -10.84 15.45
C VAL A 190 6.70 -11.60 15.25
N ALA A 191 6.89 -12.14 14.04
CA ALA A 191 8.16 -12.74 13.68
C ALA A 191 9.24 -11.65 13.65
N PRO A 192 10.37 -11.81 14.38
CA PRO A 192 11.44 -10.85 14.30
C PRO A 192 12.09 -10.93 12.92
N ASN A 193 12.48 -9.77 12.38
CA ASN A 193 13.38 -9.76 11.23
C ASN A 193 14.74 -10.33 11.65
N SER A 194 15.41 -11.02 10.72
CA SER A 194 16.74 -11.59 10.93
C SER A 194 17.69 -11.16 9.82
N GLY A 195 19.01 -11.25 10.06
CA GLY A 195 20.02 -10.88 9.06
C GLY A 195 20.27 -9.37 8.99
N ASP A 196 20.86 -8.92 7.88
CA ASP A 196 21.18 -7.50 7.67
C ASP A 196 19.88 -6.68 7.51
N PRO A 197 19.68 -5.59 8.27
CA PRO A 197 18.52 -4.72 8.10
C PRO A 197 18.27 -4.24 6.68
N VAL A 198 19.32 -4.08 5.86
CA VAL A 198 19.15 -3.67 4.46
C VAL A 198 18.39 -4.73 3.64
N THR A 199 18.29 -5.98 4.08
CA THR A 199 17.54 -7.02 3.36
C THR A 199 16.10 -7.19 3.87
N TRP A 200 15.73 -6.54 4.99
CA TRP A 200 14.38 -6.68 5.56
C TRP A 200 13.24 -6.24 4.62
N PRO A 201 13.39 -5.17 3.81
CA PRO A 201 12.32 -4.74 2.90
C PRO A 201 11.87 -5.82 1.90
N TYR A 202 12.77 -6.72 1.48
CA TYR A 202 12.39 -7.87 0.64
C TYR A 202 11.43 -8.81 1.38
N ALA A 203 11.77 -9.18 2.63
CA ALA A 203 10.93 -10.05 3.43
C ALA A 203 9.57 -9.41 3.74
N TRP A 204 9.52 -8.10 3.94
CA TRP A 204 8.27 -7.37 4.13
C TRP A 204 7.40 -7.38 2.87
N ALA A 205 7.99 -7.14 1.70
CA ALA A 205 7.27 -7.23 0.42
C ALA A 205 6.67 -8.63 0.20
N ASP A 206 7.45 -9.69 0.45
CA ASP A 206 6.98 -11.08 0.34
C ASP A 206 5.82 -11.38 1.29
N GLN A 207 5.92 -10.93 2.55
CA GLN A 207 4.84 -11.06 3.53
C GLN A 207 3.58 -10.31 3.06
N THR A 208 3.75 -9.10 2.53
CA THR A 208 2.64 -8.31 2.01
C THR A 208 2.00 -8.93 0.78
N LEU A 209 2.76 -9.60 -0.10
CA LEU A 209 2.22 -10.36 -1.23
C LEU A 209 1.30 -11.51 -0.79
N VAL A 210 1.56 -12.14 0.37
CA VAL A 210 0.63 -13.11 0.94
C VAL A 210 -0.71 -12.45 1.27
N VAL A 211 -0.69 -11.26 1.86
CA VAL A 211 -1.91 -10.52 2.20
C VAL A 211 -2.57 -9.95 0.92
N ALA A 212 -1.81 -9.57 -0.09
CA ALA A 212 -2.34 -9.10 -1.38
C ALA A 212 -3.19 -10.18 -2.06
N LYS A 213 -2.75 -11.45 -2.03
CA LYS A 213 -3.58 -12.57 -2.51
C LYS A 213 -4.92 -12.67 -1.80
N LEU A 214 -4.95 -12.44 -0.48
CA LEU A 214 -6.20 -12.40 0.28
C LEU A 214 -7.05 -11.18 -0.07
N ALA A 215 -6.41 -10.03 -0.31
CA ALA A 215 -7.11 -8.82 -0.72
C ALA A 215 -7.83 -8.99 -2.07
N TYR A 216 -7.19 -9.64 -3.04
CA TYR A 216 -7.73 -9.86 -4.38
C TYR A 216 -8.60 -11.12 -4.53
N ALA A 217 -8.69 -12.00 -3.53
CA ALA A 217 -9.26 -13.35 -3.67
C ALA A 217 -10.66 -13.40 -4.29
N ASP A 218 -11.55 -12.49 -3.87
CA ASP A 218 -12.94 -12.40 -4.36
C ASP A 218 -13.18 -11.16 -5.24
N VAL A 219 -12.11 -10.47 -5.63
CA VAL A 219 -12.19 -9.30 -6.50
C VAL A 219 -12.27 -9.76 -7.95
N VAL A 220 -13.25 -9.23 -8.68
CA VAL A 220 -13.42 -9.49 -10.11
C VAL A 220 -13.30 -8.16 -10.85
N PRO A 221 -12.39 -8.02 -11.82
CA PRO A 221 -12.35 -6.82 -12.64
C PRO A 221 -13.67 -6.64 -13.40
N GLY A 222 -14.23 -5.44 -13.32
CA GLY A 222 -15.39 -5.05 -14.11
C GLY A 222 -15.04 -4.83 -15.58
N PRO A 223 -16.05 -4.55 -16.43
CA PRO A 223 -15.80 -4.18 -17.82
C PRO A 223 -14.88 -2.95 -17.88
N MET A 224 -13.93 -2.97 -18.81
CA MET A 224 -13.07 -1.81 -19.07
C MET A 224 -13.93 -0.64 -19.55
N ALA A 225 -13.85 0.49 -18.86
CA ALA A 225 -14.49 1.73 -19.24
C ALA A 225 -13.47 2.87 -19.19
N GLN A 226 -13.63 3.87 -20.05
CA GLN A 226 -12.90 5.13 -19.88
C GLN A 226 -13.46 5.84 -18.64
N GLN A 227 -12.58 6.27 -17.74
CA GLN A 227 -12.96 7.27 -16.74
C GLN A 227 -13.32 8.56 -17.49
N ILE A 228 -14.53 9.05 -17.28
CA ILE A 228 -15.05 10.32 -17.82
C ILE A 228 -14.58 11.46 -16.92
#